data_AF-A0A7S2TLH4-F1
#
_entry.id   AF-A0A7S2TLH4-F1
#
_cell.length_a   1.000
_cell.length_b   1.000
_cell.length_c   1.000
_cell.angle_alpha   90.00
_cell.angle_beta   90.00
_cell.angle_gamma   90.00
#
_symmetry.space_group_name_H-M   'P 1'
#
loop_
_entity.id
_entity.type
_entity.pdbx_description
1 polymer ?
#
loop_
_entity_poly.entity_id
_entity_poly.type
_entity_poly.pdbx_seq_one_letter_code
_entity_poly.pdbx_strand_id
1 'polypeptide(L)'
;DKGSEYRSVLGIPGGVHSPMFPEVEAACKEVLGSEWSLVEGHGNEPDTLLKRRVYVMDSNKFPFHPAEMYHQFHDDFQSPPYGKEYNGLRLVMKKEGRISETGCPEGMLA
;
A
#
# COMPACT_ATOMS: atom_id res chain seq x y z
N ASP A 1 12.54 5.11 -5.82
CA ASP A 1 11.62 4.74 -6.90
C ASP A 1 10.85 5.92 -7.44
N LYS A 2 10.33 5.82 -8.67
CA LYS A 2 9.59 6.87 -9.38
C LYS A 2 8.54 6.22 -10.27
N GLY A 3 7.37 6.83 -10.37
CA GLY A 3 6.28 6.35 -11.21
C GLY A 3 4.95 6.36 -10.47
N SER A 4 3.86 6.21 -11.21
CA SER A 4 2.51 6.22 -10.63
C SER A 4 2.36 5.14 -9.56
N GLU A 5 2.99 3.99 -9.74
CA GLU A 5 3.01 2.83 -8.85
C GLU A 5 3.68 3.10 -7.48
N TYR A 6 4.46 4.18 -7.35
CA TYR A 6 5.10 4.61 -6.11
C TYR A 6 4.42 5.81 -5.45
N ARG A 7 3.26 6.23 -5.96
CA ARG A 7 2.49 7.35 -5.39
C ARG A 7 2.01 7.04 -3.97
N SER A 8 2.02 8.03 -3.10
CA SER A 8 1.50 7.93 -1.74
C SER A 8 -0.03 7.85 -1.78
N VAL A 9 -0.59 6.77 -1.24
CA VAL A 9 -2.03 6.54 -1.19
C VAL A 9 -2.47 6.14 0.21
N LEU A 10 -3.72 6.47 0.54
CA LEU A 10 -4.45 5.95 1.68
C LEU A 10 -5.79 5.40 1.18
N GLY A 11 -6.03 4.10 1.39
CA GLY A 11 -7.32 3.49 1.05
C GLY A 11 -8.25 3.47 2.27
N ILE A 12 -9.40 4.11 2.18
CA ILE A 12 -10.47 4.03 3.19
C ILE A 12 -11.84 3.83 2.52
N PRO A 13 -12.79 3.08 3.11
CA PRO A 13 -14.11 2.89 2.52
C PRO A 13 -14.84 4.23 2.36
N GLY A 14 -15.23 4.58 1.13
CA GLY A 14 -15.86 5.85 0.79
C GLY A 14 -14.89 7.00 0.50
N GLY A 15 -13.57 6.79 0.57
CA GLY A 15 -12.56 7.78 0.25
C GLY A 15 -12.67 9.05 1.10
N VAL A 16 -12.58 10.22 0.48
CA VAL A 16 -12.76 11.52 1.18
C VAL A 16 -14.17 11.74 1.75
N HIS A 17 -15.15 10.91 1.34
CA HIS A 17 -16.51 10.93 1.88
C HIS A 17 -16.71 9.91 3.02
N SER A 18 -15.66 9.19 3.40
CA SER A 18 -15.68 8.28 4.53
C SER A 18 -15.99 9.02 5.84
N PRO A 19 -16.79 8.45 6.75
CA PRO A 19 -16.90 8.97 8.12
C PRO A 19 -15.55 9.06 8.85
N MET A 20 -14.55 8.28 8.43
CA MET A 20 -13.20 8.29 9.01
C MET A 20 -12.35 9.47 8.48
N PHE A 21 -12.70 10.05 7.34
CA PHE A 21 -11.86 11.05 6.68
C PHE A 21 -11.58 12.30 7.53
N PRO A 22 -12.55 12.89 8.26
CA PRO A 22 -12.27 14.06 9.10
C PRO A 22 -11.21 13.81 10.18
N GLU A 23 -11.20 12.62 10.79
CA GLU A 23 -10.21 12.25 11.81
C GLU A 23 -8.81 12.08 11.19
N VAL A 24 -8.74 11.43 10.02
CA VAL A 24 -7.50 11.29 9.25
C VAL A 24 -6.95 12.66 8.86
N GLU A 25 -7.82 13.57 8.39
CA GLU A 25 -7.42 14.91 7.98
C GLU A 25 -6.91 15.73 9.17
N ALA A 26 -7.58 15.64 10.32
CA ALA A 26 -7.14 16.29 11.55
C ALA A 26 -5.77 15.77 12.00
N ALA A 27 -5.58 14.46 12.05
CA ALA A 27 -4.30 13.84 12.42
C ALA A 27 -3.17 14.22 11.44
N CYS A 28 -3.47 14.27 10.14
CA CYS A 28 -2.51 14.71 9.12
C CYS A 28 -2.06 16.15 9.36
N LYS A 29 -3.01 17.07 9.62
CA LYS A 29 -2.72 18.48 9.93
C LYS A 29 -1.91 18.63 11.22
N GLU A 30 -2.22 17.85 12.25
CA GLU A 30 -1.52 17.89 13.54
C GLU A 30 -0.07 17.40 13.43
N VAL A 31 0.15 16.25 12.78
CA VAL A 31 1.46 15.58 12.77
C VAL A 31 2.38 16.12 11.67
N LEU A 32 1.82 16.38 10.48
CA LEU A 32 2.60 16.74 9.29
C LEU A 32 2.52 18.22 8.92
N GLY A 33 1.59 18.95 9.53
CA GLY A 33 1.33 20.36 9.25
C GLY A 33 0.45 20.59 8.02
N SER A 34 0.07 21.85 7.80
CA SER A 34 -0.84 22.28 6.73
C SER A 34 -0.26 22.20 5.31
N GLU A 35 1.04 21.92 5.18
CA GLU A 35 1.70 21.75 3.88
C GLU A 35 1.39 20.40 3.22
N TRP A 36 0.89 19.44 3.99
CA TRP A 36 0.44 18.16 3.46
C TRP A 36 -1.01 18.23 3.02
N SER A 37 -1.28 17.67 1.85
CA SER A 37 -2.62 17.63 1.27
C SER A 37 -3.11 16.20 1.12
N LEU A 38 -4.30 15.94 1.68
CA LEU A 38 -5.09 14.76 1.39
C LEU A 38 -6.07 15.13 0.27
N VAL A 39 -5.93 14.47 -0.87
CA VAL A 39 -6.73 14.76 -2.06
C VAL A 39 -7.48 13.51 -2.50
N GLU A 40 -8.67 13.66 -3.08
CA GLU A 40 -9.40 12.53 -3.62
C GLU A 40 -8.60 11.84 -4.73
N GLY A 41 -8.61 10.51 -4.73
CA GLY A 41 -8.00 9.69 -5.78
C GLY A 41 -9.01 9.00 -6.68
N HIS A 42 -8.66 8.88 -7.95
CA HIS A 42 -9.45 8.35 -9.07
C HIS A 42 -8.76 7.17 -9.79
N GLY A 43 -7.54 6.78 -9.38
CA GLY A 43 -6.89 5.55 -9.81
C GLY A 43 -5.85 5.69 -10.93
N ASN A 44 -5.79 6.85 -11.58
CA ASN A 44 -4.90 7.13 -12.71
C ASN A 44 -3.95 8.31 -12.45
N GLU A 45 -3.76 8.68 -11.19
CA GLU A 45 -2.95 9.84 -10.82
C GLU A 45 -1.46 9.63 -11.08
N PRO A 46 -0.74 10.72 -11.39
CA PRO A 46 0.71 10.68 -11.45
C PRO A 46 1.31 10.53 -10.05
N ASP A 47 2.59 10.17 -10.03
CA ASP A 47 3.45 10.10 -8.85
C ASP A 47 3.31 11.36 -7.94
N THR A 48 3.43 11.14 -6.62
CA THR A 48 3.43 12.18 -5.57
C THR A 48 4.82 12.58 -5.10
N LEU A 49 5.89 12.07 -5.72
CA LEU A 49 7.27 12.40 -5.38
C LEU A 49 7.48 13.93 -5.23
N LEU A 50 7.93 14.35 -4.04
CA LEU A 50 8.17 15.74 -3.63
C LEU A 50 6.94 16.66 -3.62
N LYS A 51 5.71 16.14 -3.71
CA LYS A 51 4.48 16.95 -3.76
C LYS A 51 3.77 17.15 -2.42
N ARG A 52 4.25 16.53 -1.33
CA ARG A 52 3.59 16.54 0.00
C ARG A 52 2.09 16.25 -0.10
N ARG A 53 1.77 15.21 -0.86
CA ARG A 53 0.40 14.86 -1.27
C ARG A 53 0.17 13.38 -1.08
N VAL A 54 -1.01 13.04 -0.58
CA VAL A 54 -1.50 11.67 -0.47
C VAL A 54 -2.86 11.58 -1.16
N TYR A 55 -3.03 10.61 -2.05
CA TYR A 55 -4.33 10.34 -2.65
C TYR A 55 -5.16 9.44 -1.73
N VAL A 56 -6.36 9.90 -1.39
CA VAL A 56 -7.34 9.17 -0.60
C VAL A 56 -8.24 8.40 -1.55
N MET A 57 -8.00 7.10 -1.62
CA MET A 57 -8.68 6.18 -2.51
C MET A 57 -9.93 5.64 -1.84
N ASP A 58 -11.07 5.66 -2.55
CA ASP A 58 -12.26 4.93 -2.11
C ASP A 58 -12.04 3.41 -2.28
N SER A 59 -11.82 2.70 -1.17
CA SER A 59 -11.54 1.27 -1.21
C SER A 59 -12.74 0.40 -1.62
N ASN A 60 -13.95 0.97 -1.65
CA ASN A 60 -15.12 0.29 -2.22
C ASN A 60 -15.07 0.27 -3.76
N LYS A 61 -14.37 1.23 -4.37
CA LYS A 61 -14.18 1.34 -5.83
C LYS A 61 -12.83 0.78 -6.28
N PHE A 62 -11.78 1.01 -5.49
CA PHE A 62 -10.41 0.59 -5.76
C PHE A 62 -9.97 -0.41 -4.66
N PRO A 63 -10.33 -1.69 -4.79
CA PRO A 63 -10.04 -2.68 -3.76
C PRO A 63 -8.54 -2.96 -3.66
N PHE A 64 -8.11 -3.41 -2.49
CA PHE A 64 -6.77 -3.92 -2.29
C PHE A 64 -6.66 -5.34 -2.87
N HIS A 65 -5.67 -5.55 -3.72
CA HIS A 65 -5.34 -6.87 -4.25
C HIS A 65 -4.02 -7.34 -3.65
N PRO A 66 -3.95 -8.58 -3.12
CA PRO A 66 -2.70 -9.12 -2.62
C PRO A 66 -1.70 -9.25 -3.77
N ALA A 67 -0.44 -8.90 -3.51
CA ALA A 67 0.67 -9.18 -4.43
C ALA A 67 1.03 -10.68 -4.42
N GLU A 68 1.80 -11.10 -5.42
CA GLU A 68 2.29 -12.47 -5.60
C GLU A 68 2.97 -13.01 -4.33
N MET A 69 2.98 -14.34 -4.19
CA MET A 69 3.56 -15.03 -3.03
C MET A 69 5.02 -14.63 -2.78
N TYR A 70 5.81 -14.38 -3.83
CA TYR A 70 7.21 -13.98 -3.66
C TYR A 70 7.37 -12.57 -3.07
N HIS A 71 6.35 -11.71 -3.17
CA HIS A 71 6.31 -10.41 -2.51
C HIS A 71 5.87 -10.49 -1.03
N GLN A 72 5.41 -11.65 -0.56
CA GLN A 72 4.99 -11.81 0.83
C GLN A 72 6.19 -12.20 1.71
N PHE A 73 6.43 -11.43 2.79
CA PHE A 73 7.54 -11.65 3.72
C PHE A 73 8.94 -11.66 3.06
N HIS A 74 9.11 -10.87 2.00
CA HIS A 74 10.40 -10.67 1.34
C HIS A 74 11.32 -9.77 2.17
N ASP A 75 12.63 -9.91 1.98
CA ASP A 75 13.61 -8.95 2.51
C ASP A 75 13.58 -7.68 1.66
N ASP A 76 13.77 -6.50 2.25
CA ASP A 76 13.90 -5.30 1.43
C ASP A 76 15.15 -5.34 0.53
N PHE A 77 15.22 -4.41 -0.42
CA PHE A 77 16.33 -4.34 -1.38
C PHE A 77 17.58 -3.63 -0.82
N GLN A 78 17.49 -2.96 0.33
CA GLN A 78 18.50 -1.98 0.79
C GLN A 78 19.09 -2.29 2.17
N SER A 79 18.59 -3.29 2.88
CA SER A 79 19.05 -3.68 4.20
C SER A 79 19.49 -5.15 4.25
N PRO A 80 20.16 -5.57 5.33
CA PRO A 80 20.46 -6.98 5.53
C PRO A 80 19.17 -7.83 5.57
N PRO A 81 19.23 -9.09 5.12
CA PRO A 81 18.08 -10.00 5.19
C PRO A 81 17.46 -10.06 6.58
N TYR A 82 16.13 -10.04 6.63
CA TYR A 82 15.37 -10.07 7.89
C TYR A 82 15.43 -11.45 8.57
N GLY A 83 15.88 -12.47 7.85
CA GLY A 83 16.22 -13.79 8.37
C GLY A 83 15.17 -14.86 8.04
N LYS A 84 15.63 -16.11 8.10
CA LYS A 84 14.86 -17.28 7.63
C LYS A 84 13.52 -17.47 8.36
N GLU A 85 13.47 -17.11 9.64
CA GLU A 85 12.24 -17.20 10.43
C GLU A 85 11.16 -16.26 9.89
N TYR A 86 11.52 -15.00 9.58
CA TYR A 86 10.62 -14.04 8.97
C TYR A 86 10.19 -14.47 7.57
N ASN A 87 11.13 -14.82 6.68
CA ASN A 87 10.77 -15.25 5.32
C ASN A 87 9.93 -16.55 5.33
N GLY A 88 10.13 -17.40 6.34
CA GLY A 88 9.37 -18.63 6.56
C GLY A 88 7.88 -18.40 6.88
N LEU A 89 7.50 -17.22 7.41
CA LEU A 89 6.10 -16.88 7.70
C LEU A 89 5.22 -16.98 6.45
N ARG A 90 5.79 -16.76 5.25
CA ARG A 90 5.08 -16.96 3.99
C ARG A 90 4.45 -18.35 3.87
N LEU A 91 5.20 -19.41 4.23
CA LEU A 91 4.71 -20.78 4.14
C LEU A 91 3.66 -21.07 5.22
N VAL A 92 3.83 -20.50 6.41
CA VAL A 92 2.86 -20.60 7.51
C VAL A 92 1.54 -19.96 7.09
N MET A 93 1.57 -18.71 6.62
CA MET A 93 0.38 -17.98 6.18
C MET A 93 -0.30 -18.64 4.98
N LYS A 94 0.46 -19.24 4.05
CA LYS A 94 -0.10 -20.04 2.94
C LYS A 94 -0.82 -21.28 3.45
N LYS A 95 -0.17 -22.03 4.35
CA LYS A 95 -0.74 -23.25 4.94
C LYS A 95 -2.00 -22.96 5.75
N GLU A 96 -2.06 -21.81 6.42
CA GLU A 96 -3.24 -21.32 7.14
C GLU A 96 -4.34 -20.76 6.23
N GLY A 97 -4.11 -20.65 4.93
CA GLY A 97 -5.08 -20.09 3.97
C GLY A 97 -5.25 -18.57 4.08
N ARG A 98 -4.31 -17.86 4.71
CA ARG A 98 -4.34 -16.40 4.89
C ARG A 98 -3.81 -15.64 3.67
N ILE A 99 -2.90 -16.26 2.93
CA ILE A 99 -2.41 -15.78 1.64
C ILE A 99 -2.47 -16.93 0.65
N SER A 100 -2.65 -16.62 -0.62
CA SER A 100 -2.73 -17.61 -1.69
C SER A 100 -2.03 -17.09 -2.94
N GLU A 101 -1.83 -18.00 -3.87
CA GLU A 101 -1.47 -17.61 -5.23
C GLU A 101 -2.57 -16.72 -5.82
N THR A 102 -2.15 -15.76 -6.63
CA THR A 102 -2.98 -14.67 -7.13
C THR A 102 -3.51 -14.95 -8.53
N GLY A 103 -2.94 -15.95 -9.22
CA GLY A 103 -3.15 -16.20 -10.65
C GLY A 103 -2.21 -15.42 -11.56
N CYS A 104 -1.43 -14.48 -11.02
CA CYS A 104 -0.26 -13.90 -11.69
C CYS A 104 0.93 -14.88 -11.67
N PRO A 105 1.95 -14.69 -12.52
CA PRO A 105 3.18 -15.49 -12.45
C PRO A 105 3.83 -15.40 -11.06
N GLU A 106 3.85 -16.52 -10.33
CA GLU A 106 4.35 -16.59 -8.94
C GLU A 106 5.88 -16.72 -8.83
N GLY A 107 6.59 -16.68 -9.96
CA GLY A 107 8.04 -16.59 -10.02
C GLY A 107 8.46 -15.16 -10.32
N MET A 108 9.61 -14.73 -9.77
CA MET A 108 10.33 -13.63 -10.42
C MET A 108 10.60 -14.08 -11.86
N LEU A 109 10.19 -13.27 -12.84
CA LEU A 109 10.57 -13.51 -14.24
C LEU A 109 12.08 -13.74 -14.26
N ALA A 110 12.47 -14.94 -14.69
CA ALA A 110 13.87 -15.34 -14.83
C ALA A 110 14.56 -14.52 -15.92
#